data_AF-A0A9R0P2S3-F1
#
_entry.id   AF-A0A9R0P2S3-F1
#
_cell.length_a   1.000
_cell.length_b   1.000
_cell.length_c   1.000
_cell.angle_alpha   90.00
_cell.angle_beta   90.00
_cell.angle_gamma   90.00
#
_symmetry.space_group_name_H-M   'P 1'
#
loop_
_entity.id
_entity.type
_entity.pdbx_description
1 polymer ?
#
loop_
_entity_poly.entity_id
_entity_poly.type
_entity_poly.pdbx_seq_one_letter_code
_entity_poly.pdbx_strand_id
1 'polypeptide(L)'
;MTRPDPDTGSLAAAGRRLLDSLARRVAVDEAVGVLQGWQGCDAAQARGELTEDAGDVGLGAEAARVAAAVDAQADGTADPDYGGWT
;
A
#
# COMPACT_ATOMS: atom_id res chain seq x y z
N MET A 1 -21.17 30.02 1.31
CA MET A 1 -19.94 29.22 1.51
C MET A 1 -19.96 28.10 0.50
N THR A 2 -19.19 28.24 -0.57
CA THR A 2 -19.06 27.21 -1.60
C THR A 2 -17.87 26.34 -1.19
N ARG A 3 -18.11 25.06 -0.89
CA ARG A 3 -17.04 24.09 -0.57
C ARG A 3 -16.13 24.01 -1.80
N PRO A 4 -14.81 24.17 -1.68
CA PRO A 4 -13.91 23.96 -2.81
C PRO A 4 -14.08 22.51 -3.27
N ASP A 5 -14.39 22.36 -4.55
CA ASP A 5 -14.51 21.06 -5.21
C ASP A 5 -13.11 20.43 -5.21
N PRO A 6 -12.90 19.24 -4.62
CA PRO A 6 -11.58 18.63 -4.60
C PRO A 6 -11.10 18.48 -6.04
N ASP A 7 -9.91 19.01 -6.31
CA ASP A 7 -9.32 19.05 -7.64
C ASP A 7 -9.41 17.67 -8.30
N THR A 8 -10.26 17.53 -9.33
CA THR A 8 -10.70 16.23 -9.87
C THR A 8 -9.51 15.36 -10.31
N GLY A 9 -8.39 15.99 -10.69
CA GLY A 9 -7.14 15.30 -11.01
C GLY A 9 -6.48 14.62 -9.80
N SER A 10 -6.56 15.23 -8.62
CA SER A 10 -6.06 14.66 -7.36
C SER A 10 -6.87 13.43 -6.94
N LEU A 11 -8.21 13.49 -7.06
CA LEU A 11 -9.08 12.37 -6.73
C LEU A 11 -8.86 11.18 -7.67
N ALA A 12 -8.70 11.44 -8.98
CA ALA A 12 -8.40 10.39 -9.95
C ALA A 12 -7.04 9.73 -9.68
N ALA A 13 -6.02 10.52 -9.31
CA ALA A 13 -4.71 9.99 -8.93
C ALA A 13 -4.78 9.15 -7.65
N ALA A 14 -5.51 9.58 -6.64
CA ALA A 14 -5.74 8.81 -5.41
C ALA A 14 -6.48 7.50 -5.70
N GLY A 15 -7.54 7.53 -6.52
CA GLY A 15 -8.25 6.34 -6.97
C GLY A 15 -7.36 5.36 -7.72
N ARG A 16 -6.47 5.85 -8.59
CA ARG A 16 -5.51 4.99 -9.29
C ARG A 16 -4.52 4.33 -8.33
N ARG A 17 -3.97 5.07 -7.36
CA ARG A 17 -3.08 4.51 -6.32
C ARG A 17 -3.78 3.43 -5.50
N LEU A 18 -5.06 3.61 -5.17
CA LEU A 18 -5.85 2.61 -4.46
C LEU A 18 -6.04 1.34 -5.29
N LEU A 19 -6.41 1.48 -6.57
CA LEU A 19 -6.54 0.34 -7.48
C LEU A 19 -5.23 -0.44 -7.62
N ASP A 20 -4.11 0.26 -7.82
CA ASP A 20 -2.80 -0.37 -7.93
C ASP A 20 -2.42 -1.08 -6.60
N SER A 21 -2.79 -0.50 -5.46
CA SER A 21 -2.58 -1.11 -4.14
C SER A 21 -3.41 -2.38 -3.95
N LEU A 22 -4.68 -2.34 -4.33
CA LEU A 22 -5.58 -3.51 -4.27
C LEU A 22 -5.11 -4.62 -5.21
N ALA A 23 -4.70 -4.27 -6.44
CA ALA A 23 -4.17 -5.24 -7.40
C ALA A 23 -2.92 -5.94 -6.85
N ARG A 24 -2.01 -5.21 -6.20
CA ARG A 24 -0.85 -5.79 -5.52
C ARG A 24 -1.25 -6.73 -4.39
N ARG A 25 -2.24 -6.36 -3.56
CA ARG A 25 -2.73 -7.22 -2.46
C ARG A 25 -3.31 -8.52 -2.97
N VAL A 26 -4.16 -8.45 -4.00
CA VAL A 26 -4.73 -9.64 -4.66
C VAL A 26 -3.61 -10.54 -5.19
N ALA A 27 -2.61 -9.97 -5.87
CA ALA A 27 -1.49 -10.75 -6.39
C ALA A 27 -0.71 -11.50 -5.28
N VAL A 28 -0.50 -10.86 -4.12
CA VAL A 28 0.15 -11.49 -2.96
C VAL A 28 -0.72 -12.60 -2.38
N ASP A 29 -2.02 -12.37 -2.19
CA ASP A 29 -2.91 -13.38 -1.62
C ASP A 29 -3.08 -14.60 -2.56
N GLU A 30 -3.11 -14.38 -3.88
CA GLU A 30 -3.08 -15.47 -4.87
C GLU A 30 -1.77 -16.28 -4.79
N ALA A 31 -0.62 -15.61 -4.68
CA ALA A 31 0.67 -16.28 -4.53
C ALA A 31 0.74 -17.11 -3.23
N VAL A 32 0.19 -16.58 -2.12
CA VAL A 32 0.03 -17.32 -0.87
C VAL A 32 -0.83 -18.56 -1.10
N GLY A 33 -2.00 -18.44 -1.73
CA GLY A 33 -2.88 -19.58 -2.00
C GLY A 33 -2.21 -20.67 -2.84
N VAL A 34 -1.43 -20.29 -3.86
CA VAL A 34 -0.63 -21.23 -4.65
C VAL A 34 0.39 -21.98 -3.79
N LEU A 35 1.14 -21.27 -2.93
CA LEU A 35 2.13 -21.88 -2.03
C LEU A 35 1.48 -22.83 -1.03
N GLN A 36 0.35 -22.44 -0.42
CA GLN A 36 -0.39 -23.31 0.48
C GLN A 36 -0.87 -24.58 -0.22
N GLY A 37 -1.36 -24.47 -1.46
CA GLY A 37 -1.82 -25.60 -2.25
C GLY A 37 -0.70 -26.55 -2.69
N TRP A 38 0.48 -26.02 -3.00
CA TRP A 38 1.61 -26.81 -3.48
C TRP A 38 2.45 -27.43 -2.36
N GLN A 39 2.67 -26.68 -1.28
CA GLN A 39 3.56 -27.08 -0.19
C GLN A 39 2.83 -27.58 1.06
N GLY A 40 1.51 -27.34 1.16
CA GLY A 40 0.74 -27.69 2.36
C GLY A 40 1.11 -26.84 3.58
N CYS A 41 1.70 -25.66 3.38
CA CYS A 41 2.08 -24.74 4.44
C CYS A 41 0.92 -23.83 4.86
N ASP A 42 1.04 -23.20 6.03
CA ASP A 42 0.08 -22.18 6.45
C ASP A 42 0.36 -20.82 5.80
N ALA A 43 -0.58 -19.89 5.95
CA ALA A 43 -0.49 -18.57 5.33
C ALA A 43 0.67 -17.71 5.89
N ALA A 44 1.11 -17.95 7.13
CA ALA A 44 2.22 -17.21 7.72
C ALA A 44 3.56 -17.68 7.13
N GLN A 45 3.72 -18.99 6.98
CA GLN A 45 4.88 -19.60 6.32
C GLN A 45 4.98 -19.17 4.85
N ALA A 46 3.89 -19.27 4.08
CA ALA A 46 3.84 -18.84 2.69
C ALA A 46 4.19 -17.35 2.51
N ARG A 47 3.72 -16.49 3.43
CA ARG A 47 4.09 -15.06 3.42
C ARG A 47 5.56 -14.84 3.76
N GLY A 48 6.08 -15.58 4.74
CA GLY A 48 7.50 -15.58 5.09
C GLY A 48 8.36 -15.87 3.86
N GLU A 49 8.09 -16.97 3.16
CA GLU A 49 8.81 -17.37 1.93
C GLU A 49 8.74 -16.30 0.83
N LEU A 50 7.55 -15.70 0.60
CA LEU A 50 7.40 -14.61 -0.39
C LEU A 50 8.19 -13.35 -0.04
N THR A 51 8.36 -13.07 1.26
CA THR A 51 9.14 -11.91 1.72
C THR A 51 10.64 -12.18 1.82
N GLU A 52 11.04 -13.41 2.10
CA GLU A 52 12.46 -13.83 2.13
C GLU A 52 13.08 -13.72 0.73
N ASP A 53 12.32 -14.09 -0.32
CA ASP A 53 12.75 -13.93 -1.73
C ASP A 53 12.87 -12.46 -2.17
N ALA A 54 12.23 -11.52 -1.47
CA ALA A 54 12.38 -10.09 -1.76
C ALA A 54 13.78 -9.54 -1.39
N GLY A 55 14.52 -10.28 -0.55
CA GLY A 55 15.83 -9.91 -0.04
C GLY A 55 15.84 -8.60 0.78
N ASP A 56 17.03 -8.22 1.27
CA ASP A 56 17.24 -6.97 2.04
C ASP A 56 16.76 -5.71 1.29
N VAL A 57 16.80 -5.75 -0.04
CA VAL A 57 16.35 -4.65 -0.92
C VAL A 57 14.82 -4.49 -0.88
N GLY A 58 14.08 -5.60 -0.91
CA GLY A 58 12.61 -5.59 -0.79
C GLY A 58 12.15 -5.13 0.59
N LEU A 59 12.84 -5.56 1.65
CA LEU A 59 12.61 -5.12 3.03
C LEU A 59 12.89 -3.63 3.20
N GLY A 60 13.99 -3.11 2.64
CA GLY A 60 14.32 -1.69 2.67
C GLY A 60 13.30 -0.82 1.93
N ALA A 61 12.82 -1.29 0.77
CA ALA A 61 11.78 -0.58 0.01
C ALA A 61 10.44 -0.57 0.75
N GLU A 62 10.06 -1.66 1.43
CA GLU A 62 8.84 -1.69 2.23
C GLU A 62 8.96 -0.84 3.50
N ALA A 63 10.09 -0.91 4.21
CA ALA A 63 10.35 -0.06 5.37
C ALA A 63 10.31 1.44 4.99
N ALA A 64 10.89 1.82 3.86
CA ALA A 64 10.82 3.19 3.34
C ALA A 64 9.38 3.61 2.99
N ARG A 65 8.58 2.70 2.41
CA ARG A 65 7.16 2.98 2.13
C ARG A 65 6.34 3.16 3.41
N VAL A 66 6.55 2.31 4.42
CA VAL A 66 5.87 2.41 5.71
C VAL A 66 6.28 3.68 6.44
N ALA A 67 7.58 4.01 6.47
CA ALA A 67 8.08 5.25 7.06
C ALA A 67 7.45 6.48 6.39
N ALA A 68 7.44 6.54 5.06
CA ALA A 68 6.82 7.63 4.32
C ALA A 68 5.31 7.75 4.59
N ALA A 69 4.60 6.63 4.77
CA ALA A 69 3.18 6.64 5.10
C ALA A 69 2.91 7.13 6.53
N VAL A 70 3.76 6.73 7.49
CA VAL A 70 3.71 7.19 8.88
C VAL A 70 4.05 8.68 8.96
N ASP A 71 5.10 9.12 8.27
CA ASP A 71 5.51 10.53 8.22
C ASP A 71 4.40 11.38 7.59
N ALA A 72 3.81 10.94 6.47
CA ALA A 72 2.69 11.65 5.87
C ALA A 72 1.48 11.77 6.80
N GLN A 73 1.18 10.72 7.59
CA GLN A 73 0.11 10.75 8.58
C GLN A 73 0.46 11.68 9.76
N ALA A 74 1.72 11.68 10.21
CA ALA A 74 2.20 12.51 11.31
C ALA A 74 2.22 14.00 10.94
N ASP A 75 2.62 14.31 9.72
CA ASP A 75 2.65 15.67 9.18
C ASP A 75 1.24 16.19 8.81
N GLY A 76 0.19 15.38 8.97
CA GLY A 76 -1.16 15.71 8.52
C GLY A 76 -1.30 15.77 6.99
N THR A 77 -0.23 15.57 6.22
CA THR A 77 -0.21 15.62 4.74
C THR A 77 -0.88 14.43 4.08
N ALA A 78 -1.17 13.38 4.83
CA ALA A 78 -2.03 12.28 4.41
C ALA A 78 -3.53 12.62 4.49
N ASP A 79 -3.91 13.71 5.16
CA ASP A 79 -5.27 14.23 5.13
C ASP A 79 -5.51 14.96 3.80
N PRO A 80 -6.43 14.47 2.94
CA PRO A 80 -6.76 15.17 1.69
C PRO A 80 -7.32 16.58 1.91
N ASP A 81 -7.77 16.92 3.13
CA ASP A 81 -8.24 18.26 3.52
C ASP A 81 -7.11 19.18 4.04
N TYR A 82 -5.85 18.72 4.08
CA TYR A 82 -4.68 19.43 4.66
C TYR A 82 -4.32 20.78 3.98
N GLY A 83 -4.95 21.14 2.86
CA GLY A 83 -4.72 22.39 2.14
C GLY A 83 -5.75 23.51 2.35
N GLY A 84 -6.69 23.38 3.29
CA GLY A 84 -7.87 24.26 3.38
C GLY A 84 -7.72 25.58 4.15
N TRP A 85 -6.54 25.93 4.67
CA TRP A 85 -6.34 27.12 5.52
C TRP A 85 -5.14 27.96 5.08
N THR A 86 -5.27 28.71 3.98
CA THR A 86 -4.47 29.92 3.71
C THR A 86 -5.34 30.98 3.08
#